data_AF-A0A2A2JME0-F1
#
_entry.id   AF-A0A2A2JME0-F1
#
_cell.length_a   1.000
_cell.length_b   1.000
_cell.length_c   1.000
_cell.angle_alpha   90.00
_cell.angle_beta   90.00
_cell.angle_gamma   90.00
#
_symmetry.space_group_name_H-M   'P 1'
#
loop_
_entity.id
_entity.type
_entity.pdbx_description
1 polymer ?
#
loop_
_entity_poly.entity_id
_entity_poly.type
_entity_poly.pdbx_seq_one_letter_code
_entity_poly.pdbx_strand_id
1 'polypeptide(L)'
;MAETQNPENVKNWLDSVGDQNASFILRAISRICCGLPKRKDNERYEDRTCDPKNRKTTPELQEIFSKICQLALDYSTVKNLLDYPVCSLLIQEVVECNRISKGNKHRKFLGQILESMQKEDADGDLIVKQWEGKNSSRIWDALVTELDENDASQIWMSIIQPKFDRLSLHPSANFVLQRFIEGSHSFDLATDILDEIGPRMSKLVDSSRTGVICSLVKCIRNHEQLQETLLKNLRATFKAEKSSNKTKFIYNLLTLNTYNGIFDCKVLKPLGCVLVKELLSLEKRKTIVACLMEMPAEHIRTMSIHGPACRVLQSAIESPTLDEEVKNKIIGAFESYWVDLIANPYSSHLFDRIWDYWGVREKQDLLKKLVPIRNESRQWKFAMLKADMKLFRDDRKAWVAKMKQQKELLKEKANR
;
A
#
# COMPACT_ATOMS: atom_id res chain seq x y z
N MET A 1 -4.42 42.34 2.38
CA MET A 1 -4.65 43.03 1.10
C MET A 1 -4.74 41.96 0.03
N ALA A 2 -5.93 41.75 -0.51
CA ALA A 2 -6.17 40.77 -1.57
C ALA A 2 -5.59 41.35 -2.87
N GLU A 3 -4.53 40.74 -3.39
CA GLU A 3 -4.16 40.94 -4.80
C GLU A 3 -5.30 40.35 -5.63
N THR A 4 -6.19 41.24 -6.09
CA THR A 4 -7.17 40.91 -7.11
C THR A 4 -6.42 40.44 -8.35
N GLN A 5 -6.43 39.14 -8.59
CA GLN A 5 -5.88 38.52 -9.79
C GLN A 5 -6.48 39.21 -11.02
N ASN A 6 -5.62 39.66 -11.94
CA ASN A 6 -6.05 40.31 -13.17
C ASN A 6 -6.99 39.36 -13.96
N PRO A 7 -8.23 39.77 -14.31
CA PRO A 7 -9.20 38.93 -15.00
C PRO A 7 -8.68 38.30 -16.30
N GLU A 8 -7.79 38.98 -17.03
CA GLU A 8 -7.16 38.44 -18.25
C GLU A 8 -6.23 37.24 -17.95
N ASN A 9 -5.49 37.29 -16.83
CA ASN A 9 -4.61 36.19 -16.43
C ASN A 9 -5.42 34.94 -16.07
N VAL A 10 -6.59 35.11 -15.46
CA VAL A 10 -7.51 34.00 -15.13
C VAL A 10 -8.14 33.42 -16.39
N LYS A 11 -8.52 34.25 -17.37
CA LYS A 11 -9.05 33.79 -18.66
C LYS A 11 -8.02 32.97 -19.44
N ASN A 12 -6.80 33.49 -19.59
CA ASN A 12 -5.69 32.78 -20.25
C ASN A 12 -5.30 31.49 -19.51
N TRP A 13 -5.41 31.48 -18.18
CA TRP A 13 -5.22 30.28 -17.37
C TRP A 13 -6.28 29.23 -17.67
N LEU A 14 -7.56 29.58 -17.64
CA LEU A 14 -8.66 28.65 -17.93
C LEU A 14 -8.53 28.03 -19.33
N ASP A 15 -8.13 28.82 -20.33
CA ASP A 15 -7.82 28.31 -21.67
C ASP A 15 -6.65 27.32 -21.65
N SER A 16 -5.61 27.59 -20.85
CA SER A 16 -4.44 26.72 -20.68
C SER A 16 -4.73 25.43 -19.92
N VAL A 17 -5.63 25.46 -18.92
CA VAL A 17 -6.02 24.25 -18.15
C VAL A 17 -7.02 23.38 -18.93
N GLY A 18 -7.73 23.99 -19.89
CA GLY A 18 -8.56 23.28 -20.88
C GLY A 18 -7.74 22.57 -21.96
N ASP A 19 -6.56 23.10 -22.32
CA ASP A 19 -5.71 22.54 -23.37
C ASP A 19 -4.77 21.42 -22.89
N GLN A 20 -4.75 20.31 -23.64
CA GLN A 20 -3.98 19.11 -23.30
C GLN A 20 -2.46 19.37 -23.27
N ASN A 21 -1.95 20.18 -24.21
CA ASN A 21 -0.51 20.42 -24.34
C ASN A 21 -0.03 21.41 -23.28
N ALA A 22 -0.77 22.49 -23.06
CA ALA A 22 -0.49 23.46 -22.01
C ALA A 22 -0.52 22.79 -20.62
N SER A 23 -1.53 21.97 -20.31
CA SER A 23 -1.59 21.20 -19.05
C SER A 23 -0.41 20.24 -18.90
N PHE A 24 0.05 19.59 -19.97
CA PHE A 24 1.25 18.75 -19.91
C PHE A 24 2.50 19.56 -19.54
N ILE A 25 2.69 20.73 -20.17
CA ILE A 25 3.81 21.63 -19.87
C ILE A 25 3.75 22.11 -18.42
N LEU A 26 2.58 22.54 -17.94
CA LEU A 26 2.38 23.01 -16.56
C LEU A 26 2.69 21.92 -15.52
N ARG A 27 2.28 20.67 -15.78
CA ARG A 27 2.62 19.51 -14.93
C ARG A 27 4.12 19.25 -14.91
N ALA A 28 4.78 19.30 -16.06
CA ALA A 28 6.23 19.12 -16.14
C ALA A 28 7.00 20.22 -15.39
N ILE A 29 6.60 21.50 -15.57
CA ILE A 29 7.18 22.63 -14.86
C ILE A 29 6.99 22.48 -13.34
N SER A 30 5.80 22.09 -12.89
CA SER A 30 5.51 21.89 -11.45
C SER A 30 6.49 20.90 -10.81
N ARG A 31 6.79 19.79 -11.49
CA ARG A 31 7.76 18.80 -11.02
C ARG A 31 9.18 19.35 -10.99
N ILE A 32 9.61 20.02 -12.06
CA ILE A 32 10.95 20.62 -12.16
C ILE A 32 11.17 21.64 -11.04
N CYS A 33 10.19 22.52 -10.81
CA CYS A 33 10.26 23.53 -9.77
C CYS A 33 10.35 22.95 -8.35
N CYS A 34 9.91 21.71 -8.15
CA CYS A 34 10.02 20.99 -6.87
C CYS A 34 11.25 20.05 -6.80
N GLY A 35 12.11 20.03 -7.82
CA GLY A 35 13.25 19.10 -7.90
C GLY A 35 12.82 17.64 -8.06
N LEU A 36 11.63 17.39 -8.62
CA LEU A 36 11.09 16.05 -8.81
C LEU A 36 11.47 15.49 -10.18
N PRO A 37 11.87 14.21 -10.27
CA PRO A 37 12.22 13.59 -11.54
C PRO A 37 10.99 13.43 -12.43
N LYS A 38 11.19 13.18 -13.73
CA LYS A 38 10.11 12.77 -14.63
C LYS A 38 9.41 11.54 -14.05
N ARG A 39 8.08 11.58 -14.04
CA ARG A 39 7.24 10.47 -13.58
C ARG A 39 7.51 9.23 -14.42
N LYS A 40 7.74 8.08 -13.77
CA LYS A 40 7.91 6.80 -14.46
C LYS A 40 6.53 6.20 -14.75
N ASP A 41 6.39 5.57 -15.91
CA ASP A 41 5.20 4.80 -16.23
C ASP A 41 5.07 3.67 -15.20
N ASN A 42 3.97 3.66 -14.44
CA ASN A 42 3.62 2.70 -13.36
C ASN A 42 4.20 2.93 -11.95
N GLU A 43 4.64 4.14 -11.61
CA GLU A 43 5.04 4.46 -10.24
C GLU A 43 3.84 4.55 -9.27
N ARG A 44 3.82 3.70 -8.22
CA ARG A 44 2.76 3.72 -7.20
C ARG A 44 2.83 5.01 -6.40
N TYR A 45 1.68 5.51 -5.95
CA TYR A 45 1.59 6.74 -5.16
C TYR A 45 2.47 6.73 -3.90
N GLU A 46 2.55 5.59 -3.22
CA GLU A 46 3.36 5.37 -2.01
C GLU A 46 4.88 5.39 -2.27
N ASP A 47 5.30 5.06 -3.50
CA ASP A 47 6.72 5.04 -3.90
C ASP A 47 7.22 6.44 -4.32
N ARG A 48 6.30 7.42 -4.45
CA ARG A 48 6.60 8.78 -4.90
C ARG A 48 7.25 9.60 -3.79
N THR A 49 8.56 9.48 -3.71
CA THR A 49 9.39 10.25 -2.80
C THR A 49 10.33 11.15 -3.59
N CYS A 50 10.60 12.36 -3.08
CA CYS A 50 11.66 13.20 -3.63
C CYS A 50 13.01 12.57 -3.25
N ASP A 51 13.87 12.28 -4.23
CA ASP A 51 15.26 11.95 -3.94
C ASP A 51 15.88 13.15 -3.21
N PRO A 52 16.37 12.99 -1.96
CA PRO A 52 17.00 14.07 -1.22
C PRO A 52 18.14 14.75 -1.96
N LYS A 53 18.79 14.06 -2.91
CA LYS A 53 19.87 14.59 -3.75
C LYS A 53 19.41 15.54 -4.85
N ASN A 54 18.12 15.54 -5.21
CA ASN A 54 17.54 16.39 -6.26
C ASN A 54 16.88 17.67 -5.70
N ARG A 55 16.99 17.95 -4.40
CA ARG A 55 16.32 19.07 -3.70
C ARG A 55 16.81 20.48 -4.03
N LYS A 56 17.74 20.68 -4.97
CA LYS A 56 18.24 22.03 -5.29
C LYS A 56 17.23 22.78 -6.15
N THR A 57 16.28 23.46 -5.51
CA THR A 57 15.35 24.40 -6.16
C THR A 57 15.86 25.83 -5.96
N THR A 58 15.80 26.67 -7.01
CA THR A 58 16.17 28.08 -6.90
C THR A 58 14.97 28.93 -6.45
N PRO A 59 15.17 30.12 -5.86
CA PRO A 59 14.08 31.01 -5.48
C PRO A 59 13.13 31.35 -6.64
N GLU A 60 13.65 31.51 -7.85
CA GLU A 60 12.87 31.82 -9.05
C GLU A 60 11.93 30.66 -9.43
N LEU A 61 12.43 29.42 -9.32
CA LEU A 61 11.61 28.22 -9.56
C LEU A 61 10.52 28.06 -8.51
N GLN A 62 10.82 28.39 -7.24
CA GLN A 62 9.82 28.38 -6.16
C GLN A 62 8.73 29.43 -6.41
N GLU A 63 9.09 30.61 -6.90
CA GLU A 63 8.13 31.66 -7.26
C GLU A 63 7.20 31.21 -8.41
N ILE A 64 7.76 30.61 -9.46
CA ILE A 64 6.98 30.04 -10.57
C ILE A 64 5.99 29.00 -10.05
N PHE A 65 6.46 28.07 -9.21
CA PHE A 65 5.57 27.05 -8.64
C PHE A 65 4.49 27.65 -7.74
N SER A 66 4.81 28.68 -6.96
CA SER A 66 3.84 29.40 -6.13
C SER A 66 2.71 29.99 -6.98
N LYS A 67 3.04 30.58 -8.14
CA LYS A 67 2.04 31.10 -9.09
C LYS A 67 1.17 29.99 -9.67
N ILE A 68 1.76 28.87 -10.08
CA ILE A 68 1.01 27.70 -10.57
C ILE A 68 0.07 27.17 -9.47
N CYS A 69 0.56 27.00 -8.24
CA CYS A 69 -0.27 26.58 -7.11
C CYS A 69 -1.43 27.54 -6.86
N GLN A 70 -1.20 28.85 -6.95
CA GLN A 70 -2.25 29.84 -6.69
C GLN A 70 -3.39 29.76 -7.71
N LEU A 71 -3.09 29.43 -8.97
CA LEU A 71 -4.11 29.33 -10.03
C LEU A 71 -4.75 27.93 -10.10
N ALA A 72 -3.96 26.86 -9.92
CA ALA A 72 -4.46 25.49 -10.00
C ALA A 72 -5.25 25.06 -8.75
N LEU A 73 -4.91 25.63 -7.58
CA LEU A 73 -5.51 25.30 -6.29
C LEU A 73 -6.38 26.45 -5.75
N ASP A 74 -7.08 27.14 -6.66
CA ASP A 74 -8.16 28.06 -6.32
C ASP A 74 -9.51 27.42 -6.65
N TYR A 75 -10.20 26.93 -5.62
CA TYR A 75 -11.45 26.19 -5.79
C TYR A 75 -12.53 27.00 -6.49
N SER A 76 -12.60 28.31 -6.24
CA SER A 76 -13.63 29.17 -6.84
C SER A 76 -13.58 29.16 -8.37
N THR A 77 -12.37 29.10 -8.93
CA THR A 77 -12.09 29.07 -10.37
C THR A 77 -12.28 27.68 -10.96
N VAL A 78 -11.88 26.61 -10.25
CA VAL A 78 -11.81 25.26 -10.83
C VAL A 78 -12.94 24.31 -10.41
N LYS A 79 -13.89 24.73 -9.55
CA LYS A 79 -14.94 23.85 -8.99
C LYS A 79 -15.71 23.04 -10.04
N ASN A 80 -16.01 23.65 -11.18
CA ASN A 80 -16.76 23.02 -12.27
C ASN A 80 -15.88 22.20 -13.24
N LEU A 81 -14.55 22.20 -13.03
CA LEU A 81 -13.56 21.57 -13.89
C LEU A 81 -12.85 20.38 -13.22
N LEU A 82 -13.19 20.07 -11.97
CA LEU A 82 -12.50 19.02 -11.21
C LEU A 82 -12.60 17.62 -11.85
N ASP A 83 -13.69 17.33 -12.54
CA ASP A 83 -13.86 16.06 -13.27
C ASP A 83 -13.45 16.16 -14.74
N TYR A 84 -13.01 17.34 -15.21
CA TYR A 84 -12.46 17.49 -16.56
C TYR A 84 -11.06 16.85 -16.61
N PRO A 85 -10.77 15.90 -17.54
CA PRO A 85 -9.55 15.09 -17.48
C PRO A 85 -8.26 15.91 -17.43
N VAL A 86 -8.15 16.94 -18.28
CA VAL A 86 -6.95 17.76 -18.43
C VAL A 86 -6.68 18.59 -17.17
N CYS A 87 -7.74 19.17 -16.61
CA CYS A 87 -7.69 19.97 -15.39
C CYS A 87 -7.38 19.08 -14.18
N SER A 88 -8.07 17.94 -14.06
CA SER A 88 -7.87 17.00 -12.97
C SER A 88 -6.43 16.48 -12.89
N LEU A 89 -5.82 16.14 -14.03
CA LEU A 89 -4.43 15.73 -14.07
C LEU A 89 -3.48 16.83 -13.59
N LEU A 90 -3.74 18.09 -13.95
CA LEU A 90 -2.95 19.22 -13.48
C LEU A 90 -3.10 19.40 -11.96
N ILE A 91 -4.33 19.41 -11.45
CA ILE A 91 -4.60 19.57 -10.01
C ILE A 91 -3.95 18.44 -9.21
N GLN A 92 -4.09 17.18 -9.64
CA GLN A 92 -3.42 16.04 -9.00
C GLN A 92 -1.91 16.24 -8.89
N GLU A 93 -1.27 16.67 -9.99
CA GLU A 93 0.17 16.89 -10.02
C GLU A 93 0.59 18.06 -9.12
N VAL A 94 -0.16 19.16 -9.12
CA VAL A 94 0.13 20.34 -8.29
C VAL A 94 -0.10 20.05 -6.81
N VAL A 95 -1.15 19.31 -6.44
CA VAL A 95 -1.38 18.83 -5.07
C VAL A 95 -0.21 17.97 -4.61
N GLU A 96 0.21 16.99 -5.42
CA GLU A 96 1.33 16.10 -5.09
C GLU A 96 2.64 16.89 -4.94
N CYS A 97 2.97 17.77 -5.89
CA CYS A 97 4.15 18.62 -5.84
C CYS A 97 4.13 19.53 -4.60
N ASN A 98 2.97 20.12 -4.27
CA ASN A 98 2.83 21.02 -3.13
C ASN A 98 2.99 20.26 -1.81
N ARG A 99 2.50 19.02 -1.73
CA ARG A 99 2.68 18.16 -0.57
C ARG A 99 4.14 17.74 -0.39
N ILE A 100 4.80 17.26 -1.45
CA ILE A 100 6.19 16.79 -1.38
C ILE A 100 7.15 17.97 -1.06
N SER A 101 6.87 19.16 -1.58
CA SER A 101 7.60 20.39 -1.25
C SER A 101 7.26 20.98 0.13
N LYS A 102 6.40 20.31 0.91
CA LYS A 102 5.92 20.76 2.24
C LYS A 102 5.22 22.12 2.22
N GLY A 103 4.62 22.49 1.09
CA GLY A 103 3.73 23.64 1.00
C GLY A 103 2.41 23.42 1.73
N ASN A 104 1.59 24.48 1.84
CA ASN A 104 0.28 24.43 2.51
C ASN A 104 -0.90 24.80 1.58
N LYS A 105 -0.65 25.06 0.30
CA LYS A 105 -1.69 25.49 -0.65
C LYS A 105 -2.72 24.39 -0.90
N HIS A 106 -2.31 23.12 -0.94
CA HIS A 106 -3.24 21.99 -1.06
C HIS A 106 -4.19 21.88 0.15
N ARG A 107 -3.73 22.16 1.38
CA ARG A 107 -4.60 22.21 2.57
C ARG A 107 -5.56 23.39 2.54
N LYS A 108 -5.08 24.56 2.09
CA LYS A 108 -5.97 25.73 1.89
C LYS A 108 -7.05 25.45 0.86
N PHE A 109 -6.69 24.78 -0.24
CA PHE A 109 -7.64 24.35 -1.26
C PHE A 109 -8.67 23.36 -0.73
N LEU A 110 -8.24 22.38 0.08
CA LEU A 110 -9.14 21.49 0.80
C LEU A 110 -10.08 22.27 1.72
N GLY A 111 -9.56 23.21 2.52
CA GLY A 111 -10.38 24.09 3.36
C GLY A 111 -11.43 24.87 2.58
N GLN A 112 -11.08 25.43 1.40
CA GLN A 112 -12.05 26.10 0.52
C GLN A 112 -13.17 25.15 0.03
N ILE A 113 -12.83 23.89 -0.28
CA ILE A 113 -13.80 22.87 -0.66
C ILE A 113 -14.75 22.57 0.51
N LEU A 114 -14.21 22.36 1.71
CA LEU A 114 -15.00 22.06 2.91
C LEU A 114 -15.88 23.23 3.35
N GLU A 115 -15.38 24.47 3.29
CA GLU A 115 -16.18 25.67 3.54
C GLU A 115 -17.32 25.83 2.53
N SER A 116 -17.06 25.54 1.25
CA SER A 116 -18.09 25.56 0.21
C SER A 116 -19.13 24.47 0.46
N MET A 117 -18.71 23.29 0.93
CA MET A 117 -19.62 22.21 1.30
C MET A 117 -20.57 22.65 2.43
N GLN A 118 -20.04 23.24 3.50
CA GLN A 118 -20.86 23.70 4.62
C GLN A 118 -21.89 24.77 4.22
N LYS A 119 -21.59 25.59 3.19
CA LYS A 119 -22.48 26.66 2.71
C LYS A 119 -23.50 26.21 1.68
N GLU A 120 -23.09 25.36 0.74
CA GLU A 120 -23.84 25.05 -0.49
C GLU A 120 -24.26 23.58 -0.61
N ASP A 121 -23.77 22.69 0.25
CA ASP A 121 -23.94 21.23 0.17
C ASP A 121 -24.23 20.62 1.54
N ALA A 122 -25.32 21.08 2.17
CA ALA A 122 -25.73 20.62 3.50
C ALA A 122 -25.85 19.08 3.58
N ASP A 123 -26.27 18.44 2.49
CA ASP A 123 -26.40 16.99 2.38
C ASP A 123 -25.12 16.28 1.91
N GLY A 124 -24.06 16.98 1.54
CA GLY A 124 -22.80 16.38 1.07
C GLY A 124 -22.85 15.71 -0.31
N ASP A 125 -23.89 15.97 -1.10
CA ASP A 125 -24.11 15.36 -2.41
C ASP A 125 -23.16 15.88 -3.50
N LEU A 126 -22.69 17.13 -3.41
CA LEU A 126 -21.66 17.64 -4.31
C LEU A 126 -20.33 16.92 -4.08
N ILE A 127 -19.92 16.71 -2.81
CA ILE A 127 -18.71 15.94 -2.51
C ILE A 127 -18.85 14.51 -3.01
N VAL A 128 -20.00 13.86 -2.77
CA VAL A 128 -20.24 12.50 -3.25
C VAL A 128 -20.13 12.43 -4.78
N LYS A 129 -20.73 13.37 -5.51
CA LYS A 129 -20.59 13.43 -6.99
C LYS A 129 -19.13 13.58 -7.42
N GLN A 130 -18.33 14.36 -6.70
CA GLN A 130 -16.90 14.48 -6.99
C GLN A 130 -16.14 13.18 -6.70
N TRP A 131 -16.50 12.42 -5.67
CA TRP A 131 -15.91 11.12 -5.37
C TRP A 131 -16.34 10.04 -6.39
N GLU A 132 -17.54 10.16 -6.94
CA GLU A 132 -18.04 9.29 -8.00
C GLU A 132 -17.42 9.61 -9.37
N GLY A 133 -17.01 10.87 -9.59
CA GLY A 133 -16.39 11.33 -10.83
C GLY A 133 -15.15 10.53 -11.24
N LYS A 134 -14.98 10.34 -12.56
CA LYS A 134 -13.93 9.48 -13.14
C LYS A 134 -12.53 10.05 -12.92
N ASN A 135 -12.41 11.38 -12.92
CA ASN A 135 -11.17 12.11 -12.75
C ASN A 135 -11.11 12.81 -11.39
N SER A 136 -12.20 13.43 -10.93
CA SER A 136 -12.23 14.15 -9.65
C SER A 136 -11.97 13.22 -8.45
N SER A 137 -12.37 11.95 -8.52
CA SER A 137 -12.03 10.95 -7.48
C SER A 137 -10.53 10.81 -7.24
N ARG A 138 -9.71 10.97 -8.28
CA ARG A 138 -8.25 10.88 -8.18
C ARG A 138 -7.61 12.10 -7.53
N ILE A 139 -8.26 13.27 -7.59
CA ILE A 139 -7.88 14.44 -6.80
C ILE A 139 -8.15 14.13 -5.32
N TRP A 140 -9.34 13.60 -5.03
CA TRP A 140 -9.74 13.24 -3.69
C TRP A 140 -8.89 12.13 -3.07
N ASP A 141 -8.40 11.16 -3.85
CA ASP A 141 -7.42 10.15 -3.39
C ASP A 141 -6.22 10.80 -2.64
N ALA A 142 -5.80 12.01 -3.04
CA ALA A 142 -4.74 12.77 -2.40
C ALA A 142 -5.23 13.69 -1.28
N LEU A 143 -6.39 14.32 -1.46
CA LEU A 143 -6.91 15.31 -0.50
C LEU A 143 -7.41 14.67 0.80
N VAL A 144 -8.09 13.52 0.74
CA VAL A 144 -8.65 12.90 1.96
C VAL A 144 -7.58 12.50 2.98
N THR A 145 -6.34 12.26 2.53
CA THR A 145 -5.22 11.95 3.42
C THR A 145 -4.63 13.17 4.14
N GLU A 146 -5.13 14.38 3.83
CA GLU A 146 -4.68 15.65 4.43
C GLU A 146 -5.74 16.26 5.36
N LEU A 147 -6.88 15.58 5.55
CA LEU A 147 -7.89 15.98 6.52
C LEU A 147 -7.32 15.90 7.93
N ASP A 148 -7.60 16.91 8.76
CA ASP A 148 -7.38 16.78 10.19
C ASP A 148 -8.46 15.89 10.82
N GLU A 149 -8.27 15.51 12.09
CA GLU A 149 -9.16 14.57 12.76
C GLU A 149 -10.59 15.10 12.90
N ASN A 150 -10.77 16.41 13.04
CA ASN A 150 -12.10 17.01 13.18
C ASN A 150 -12.83 17.01 11.84
N ASP A 151 -12.17 17.46 10.78
CA ASP A 151 -12.74 17.44 9.43
C ASP A 151 -13.03 16.00 8.96
N ALA A 152 -12.13 15.06 9.27
CA ALA A 152 -12.35 13.64 8.96
C ALA A 152 -13.59 13.09 9.67
N SER A 153 -13.74 13.34 10.97
CA SER A 153 -14.92 12.93 11.75
C SER A 153 -16.21 13.55 11.22
N GLN A 154 -16.20 14.84 10.87
CA GLN A 154 -17.38 15.51 10.29
C GLN A 154 -17.76 14.92 8.93
N ILE A 155 -16.78 14.72 8.03
CA ILE A 155 -17.03 14.08 6.72
C ILE A 155 -17.56 12.66 6.91
N TRP A 156 -17.02 11.91 7.86
CA TRP A 156 -17.49 10.57 8.17
C TRP A 156 -18.97 10.58 8.57
N MET A 157 -19.32 11.35 9.60
CA MET A 157 -20.66 11.40 10.17
C MET A 157 -21.70 11.98 9.20
N SER A 158 -21.37 13.07 8.49
CA SER A 158 -22.33 13.80 7.66
C SER A 158 -22.46 13.27 6.24
N ILE A 159 -21.40 12.66 5.68
CA ILE A 159 -21.36 12.26 4.27
C ILE A 159 -21.20 10.75 4.12
N ILE A 160 -20.14 10.19 4.71
CA ILE A 160 -19.73 8.82 4.40
C ILE A 160 -20.68 7.82 5.01
N GLN A 161 -20.91 7.89 6.32
CA GLN A 161 -21.73 6.92 7.05
C GLN A 161 -23.17 6.85 6.52
N PRO A 162 -23.90 7.97 6.30
CA PRO A 162 -25.26 7.92 5.75
C PRO A 162 -25.33 7.36 4.33
N LYS A 163 -24.23 7.44 3.56
CA LYS A 163 -24.16 7.04 2.15
C LYS A 163 -23.14 5.91 1.92
N PHE A 164 -22.83 5.13 2.95
CA PHE A 164 -21.71 4.19 2.93
C PHE A 164 -21.83 3.17 1.79
N ASP A 165 -23.02 2.59 1.61
CA ASP A 165 -23.26 1.62 0.54
C ASP A 165 -23.08 2.23 -0.86
N ARG A 166 -23.51 3.48 -1.07
CA ARG A 166 -23.33 4.20 -2.33
C ARG A 166 -21.84 4.37 -2.62
N LEU A 167 -21.07 4.88 -1.66
CA LEU A 167 -19.64 5.17 -1.83
C LEU A 167 -18.80 3.89 -1.94
N SER A 168 -19.01 2.92 -1.05
CA SER A 168 -18.20 1.70 -0.97
C SER A 168 -18.38 0.77 -2.16
N LEU A 169 -19.56 0.76 -2.79
CA LEU A 169 -19.87 -0.09 -3.94
C LEU A 169 -19.59 0.59 -5.29
N HIS A 170 -19.47 1.93 -5.31
CA HIS A 170 -19.27 2.69 -6.54
C HIS A 170 -17.86 2.45 -7.14
N PRO A 171 -17.71 2.28 -8.48
CA PRO A 171 -16.43 1.99 -9.14
C PRO A 171 -15.28 2.98 -8.87
N SER A 172 -15.58 4.27 -8.72
CA SER A 172 -14.60 5.33 -8.41
C SER A 172 -14.50 5.62 -6.90
N ALA A 173 -15.60 6.05 -6.27
CA ALA A 173 -15.64 6.50 -4.88
C ALA A 173 -15.10 5.49 -3.85
N ASN A 174 -15.21 4.18 -4.10
CA ASN A 174 -14.65 3.18 -3.20
C ASN A 174 -13.13 3.34 -2.98
N PHE A 175 -12.38 3.88 -3.95
CA PHE A 175 -10.94 4.10 -3.80
C PHE A 175 -10.65 5.32 -2.91
N VAL A 176 -11.45 6.37 -3.04
CA VAL A 176 -11.37 7.54 -2.16
C VAL A 176 -11.71 7.16 -0.72
N LEU A 177 -12.76 6.36 -0.54
CA LEU A 177 -13.13 5.81 0.77
C LEU A 177 -12.00 4.97 1.38
N GLN A 178 -11.32 4.14 0.58
CA GLN A 178 -10.15 3.38 1.04
C GLN A 178 -9.04 4.31 1.54
N ARG A 179 -8.71 5.37 0.78
CA ARG A 179 -7.71 6.37 1.18
C ARG A 179 -8.11 7.11 2.46
N PHE A 180 -9.38 7.48 2.59
CA PHE A 180 -9.93 8.12 3.79
C PHE A 180 -9.75 7.22 5.03
N ILE A 181 -10.15 5.94 4.92
CA ILE A 181 -10.02 4.97 6.02
C ILE A 181 -8.55 4.76 6.38
N GLU A 182 -7.67 4.58 5.39
CA GLU A 182 -6.22 4.42 5.62
C GLU A 182 -5.57 5.63 6.31
N GLY A 183 -6.10 6.84 6.10
CA GLY A 183 -5.65 8.08 6.74
C GLY A 183 -6.29 8.37 8.10
N SER A 184 -7.25 7.56 8.55
CA SER A 184 -7.91 7.75 9.85
C SER A 184 -7.05 7.14 10.96
N HIS A 185 -6.67 7.97 11.93
CA HIS A 185 -5.79 7.58 13.04
C HIS A 185 -6.41 7.80 14.43
N SER A 186 -7.53 8.53 14.51
CA SER A 186 -8.28 8.67 15.75
C SER A 186 -8.94 7.35 16.12
N PHE A 187 -8.84 6.98 17.40
CA PHE A 187 -9.46 5.78 17.93
C PHE A 187 -10.99 5.80 17.79
N ASP A 188 -11.62 6.94 18.04
CA ASP A 188 -13.08 7.10 17.96
C ASP A 188 -13.56 6.91 16.52
N LEU A 189 -12.91 7.60 15.57
CA LEU A 189 -13.23 7.45 14.15
C LEU A 189 -12.97 6.02 13.66
N ALA A 190 -11.87 5.38 14.08
CA ALA A 190 -11.58 3.98 13.72
C ALA A 190 -12.65 3.02 14.28
N THR A 191 -13.22 3.33 15.45
CA THR A 191 -14.33 2.57 16.06
C THR A 191 -15.59 2.72 15.20
N ASP A 192 -15.97 3.94 14.85
CA ASP A 192 -17.15 4.20 14.01
C ASP A 192 -17.04 3.54 12.63
N ILE A 193 -15.84 3.58 12.03
CA ILE A 193 -15.55 2.91 10.76
C ILE A 193 -15.70 1.39 10.90
N LEU A 194 -15.20 0.79 11.98
CA LEU A 194 -15.33 -0.65 12.22
C LEU A 194 -16.79 -1.07 12.38
N ASP A 195 -17.57 -0.29 13.13
CA ASP A 195 -18.98 -0.58 13.41
C ASP A 195 -19.84 -0.47 12.13
N GLU A 196 -19.50 0.46 11.23
CA GLU A 196 -20.17 0.60 9.94
C GLU A 196 -19.77 -0.53 8.95
N ILE A 197 -18.48 -0.85 8.85
CA ILE A 197 -17.98 -1.82 7.85
C ILE A 197 -18.21 -3.27 8.29
N GLY A 198 -18.06 -3.56 9.58
CA GLY A 198 -18.09 -4.91 10.15
C GLY A 198 -19.28 -5.76 9.70
N PRO A 199 -20.53 -5.29 9.89
CA PRO A 199 -21.73 -6.00 9.46
C PRO A 199 -21.87 -6.15 7.94
N ARG A 200 -21.17 -5.32 7.15
CA ARG A 200 -21.29 -5.24 5.68
C ARG A 200 -20.14 -5.93 4.93
N MET A 201 -19.16 -6.48 5.64
CA MET A 201 -17.96 -7.10 5.03
C MET A 201 -18.29 -8.18 4.00
N SER A 202 -19.28 -9.04 4.25
CA SER A 202 -19.68 -10.09 3.29
C SER A 202 -20.17 -9.49 1.96
N LYS A 203 -21.02 -8.45 2.02
CA LYS A 203 -21.49 -7.72 0.84
C LYS A 203 -20.34 -7.08 0.06
N LEU A 204 -19.33 -6.55 0.76
CA LEU A 204 -18.14 -5.98 0.14
C LEU A 204 -17.29 -7.04 -0.56
N VAL A 205 -17.14 -8.24 0.01
CA VAL A 205 -16.45 -9.36 -0.65
C VAL A 205 -17.21 -9.78 -1.91
N ASP A 206 -18.52 -9.99 -1.81
CA ASP A 206 -19.37 -10.43 -2.93
C ASP A 206 -19.38 -9.40 -4.07
N SER A 207 -19.28 -8.11 -3.74
CA SER A 207 -19.25 -7.01 -4.70
C SER A 207 -17.83 -6.68 -5.23
N SER A 208 -16.82 -7.52 -4.94
CA SER A 208 -15.42 -7.27 -5.32
C SER A 208 -14.84 -5.95 -4.78
N ARG A 209 -15.30 -5.52 -3.60
CA ARG A 209 -14.86 -4.31 -2.87
C ARG A 209 -14.00 -4.62 -1.64
N THR A 210 -13.29 -5.75 -1.65
CA THR A 210 -12.40 -6.18 -0.55
C THR A 210 -11.31 -5.16 -0.21
N GLY A 211 -10.95 -4.25 -1.13
CA GLY A 211 -10.02 -3.15 -0.84
C GLY A 211 -10.45 -2.28 0.34
N VAL A 212 -11.77 -2.07 0.52
CA VAL A 212 -12.34 -1.36 1.68
C VAL A 212 -12.03 -2.09 2.98
N ILE A 213 -12.14 -3.42 2.99
CA ILE A 213 -11.78 -4.27 4.14
C ILE A 213 -10.28 -4.20 4.41
N CYS A 214 -9.44 -4.27 3.36
CA CYS A 214 -7.99 -4.13 3.53
C CYS A 214 -7.62 -2.78 4.16
N SER A 215 -8.29 -1.70 3.76
CA SER A 215 -8.08 -0.35 4.29
C SER A 215 -8.47 -0.28 5.77
N LEU A 216 -9.58 -0.91 6.15
CA LEU A 216 -9.99 -1.03 7.54
C LEU A 216 -8.95 -1.78 8.39
N VAL A 217 -8.41 -2.91 7.89
CA VAL A 217 -7.37 -3.66 8.63
C VAL A 217 -6.13 -2.79 8.85
N LYS A 218 -5.75 -1.96 7.87
CA LYS A 218 -4.62 -1.03 8.01
C LYS A 218 -4.91 0.08 9.02
N CYS A 219 -6.11 0.67 8.99
CA CYS A 219 -6.56 1.67 9.97
C CYS A 219 -6.50 1.12 11.40
N ILE A 220 -7.06 -0.08 11.62
CA ILE A 220 -7.12 -0.73 12.95
C ILE A 220 -5.76 -1.27 13.43
N ARG A 221 -4.75 -1.39 12.55
CA ARG A 221 -3.45 -2.00 12.91
C ARG A 221 -2.85 -1.40 14.19
N ASN A 222 -2.98 -0.09 14.37
CA ASN A 222 -2.40 0.62 15.52
C ASN A 222 -3.36 0.75 16.72
N HIS A 223 -4.55 0.13 16.66
CA HIS A 223 -5.56 0.16 17.71
C HIS A 223 -5.83 -1.27 18.23
N GLU A 224 -4.97 -1.76 19.11
CA GLU A 224 -5.02 -3.15 19.63
C GLU A 224 -6.41 -3.55 20.14
N GLN A 225 -7.11 -2.63 20.81
CA GLN A 225 -8.42 -2.84 21.41
C GLN A 225 -9.51 -3.16 20.36
N LEU A 226 -9.37 -2.66 19.13
CA LEU A 226 -10.33 -2.89 18.04
C LEU A 226 -10.05 -4.17 17.26
N GLN A 227 -8.84 -4.74 17.37
CA GLN A 227 -8.41 -5.89 16.58
C GLN A 227 -9.24 -7.15 16.88
N GLU A 228 -9.72 -7.34 18.11
CA GLU A 228 -10.54 -8.50 18.45
C GLU A 228 -11.90 -8.49 17.75
N THR A 229 -12.57 -7.33 17.77
CA THR A 229 -13.84 -7.11 17.05
C THR A 229 -13.65 -7.26 15.54
N LEU A 230 -12.58 -6.66 14.98
CA LEU A 230 -12.21 -6.84 13.58
C LEU A 230 -12.04 -8.32 13.21
N LEU A 231 -11.30 -9.10 14.00
CA LEU A 231 -11.06 -10.51 13.74
C LEU A 231 -12.31 -11.38 13.90
N LYS A 232 -13.25 -10.99 14.77
CA LYS A 232 -14.57 -11.63 14.87
C LYS A 232 -15.35 -11.43 13.57
N ASN A 233 -15.43 -10.19 13.07
CA ASN A 233 -16.13 -9.86 11.83
C ASN A 233 -15.49 -10.56 10.62
N LEU A 234 -14.16 -10.53 10.51
CA LEU A 234 -13.43 -11.22 9.43
C LEU A 234 -13.66 -12.73 9.48
N ARG A 235 -13.63 -13.37 10.65
CA ARG A 235 -13.90 -14.82 10.75
C ARG A 235 -15.32 -15.16 10.33
N ALA A 236 -16.30 -14.32 10.62
CA ALA A 236 -17.66 -14.47 10.12
C ALA A 236 -17.70 -14.38 8.58
N THR A 237 -17.15 -13.31 8.03
CA THR A 237 -17.11 -13.09 6.57
C THR A 237 -16.37 -14.20 5.81
N PHE A 238 -15.27 -14.71 6.36
CA PHE A 238 -14.43 -15.73 5.71
C PHE A 238 -14.69 -17.15 6.22
N LYS A 239 -15.94 -17.43 6.64
CA LYS A 239 -16.47 -18.77 6.96
C LYS A 239 -15.60 -19.54 7.96
N ALA A 240 -15.18 -18.88 9.04
CA ALA A 240 -14.24 -19.38 10.05
C ALA A 240 -14.65 -19.07 11.51
N GLU A 241 -15.96 -18.93 11.77
CA GLU A 241 -16.50 -18.64 13.11
C GLU A 241 -16.31 -19.79 14.11
N LYS A 242 -16.37 -21.03 13.61
CA LYS A 242 -16.37 -22.24 14.43
C LYS A 242 -14.94 -22.73 14.63
N SER A 243 -14.69 -23.42 15.74
CA SER A 243 -13.39 -24.08 15.96
C SER A 243 -13.04 -25.06 14.85
N SER A 244 -14.04 -25.80 14.33
CA SER A 244 -13.87 -26.83 13.29
C SER A 244 -13.47 -26.30 11.90
N ASN A 245 -13.71 -25.02 11.61
CA ASN A 245 -13.34 -24.40 10.33
C ASN A 245 -12.34 -23.25 10.48
N LYS A 246 -11.82 -23.02 11.68
CA LYS A 246 -10.84 -21.96 11.98
C LYS A 246 -9.62 -22.01 11.05
N THR A 247 -9.20 -23.21 10.68
CA THR A 247 -7.97 -23.48 9.92
C THR A 247 -8.18 -23.20 8.42
N LYS A 248 -9.45 -23.21 7.97
CA LYS A 248 -9.87 -22.79 6.63
C LYS A 248 -9.86 -21.28 6.42
N PHE A 249 -9.71 -20.49 7.49
CA PHE A 249 -9.70 -19.03 7.45
C PHE A 249 -8.68 -18.49 6.45
N ILE A 250 -7.42 -18.95 6.50
CA ILE A 250 -6.38 -18.47 5.58
C ILE A 250 -6.70 -18.80 4.13
N TYR A 251 -7.26 -19.98 3.85
CA TYR A 251 -7.62 -20.37 2.48
C TYR A 251 -8.77 -19.50 1.95
N ASN A 252 -9.79 -19.25 2.77
CA ASN A 252 -10.89 -18.36 2.41
C ASN A 252 -10.43 -16.90 2.24
N LEU A 253 -9.48 -16.42 3.04
CA LEU A 253 -8.87 -15.09 2.84
C LEU A 253 -8.10 -15.03 1.52
N LEU A 254 -7.20 -15.97 1.27
CA LEU A 254 -6.36 -16.01 0.08
C LEU A 254 -7.17 -16.12 -1.22
N THR A 255 -8.32 -16.79 -1.17
CA THR A 255 -9.19 -17.04 -2.33
C THR A 255 -10.41 -16.11 -2.40
N LEU A 256 -10.64 -15.29 -1.38
CA LEU A 256 -11.87 -14.51 -1.20
C LEU A 256 -13.13 -15.39 -1.27
N ASN A 257 -13.20 -16.39 -0.39
CA ASN A 257 -14.32 -17.33 -0.21
C ASN A 257 -14.60 -18.32 -1.36
N THR A 258 -13.77 -18.36 -2.40
CA THR A 258 -13.92 -19.33 -3.51
C THR A 258 -13.21 -20.66 -3.26
N TYR A 259 -12.54 -20.84 -2.12
CA TYR A 259 -11.91 -22.11 -1.74
C TYR A 259 -12.94 -23.24 -1.63
N ASN A 260 -12.71 -24.32 -2.39
CA ASN A 260 -13.59 -25.48 -2.48
C ASN A 260 -12.94 -26.78 -1.97
N GLY A 261 -11.80 -26.68 -1.29
CA GLY A 261 -11.00 -27.84 -0.84
C GLY A 261 -9.72 -28.04 -1.65
N ILE A 262 -9.67 -27.56 -2.89
CA ILE A 262 -8.46 -27.62 -3.74
C ILE A 262 -7.67 -26.32 -3.58
N PHE A 263 -6.38 -26.42 -3.29
CA PHE A 263 -5.50 -25.27 -3.12
C PHE A 263 -4.44 -25.21 -4.22
N ASP A 264 -4.64 -24.32 -5.19
CA ASP A 264 -3.71 -24.08 -6.29
C ASP A 264 -3.35 -22.58 -6.41
N CYS A 265 -2.40 -22.25 -7.28
CA CYS A 265 -2.00 -20.87 -7.50
C CYS A 265 -3.03 -20.02 -8.27
N LYS A 266 -3.96 -20.63 -9.01
CA LYS A 266 -4.95 -19.96 -9.87
C LYS A 266 -6.13 -19.41 -9.08
N VAL A 267 -6.46 -20.04 -7.96
CA VAL A 267 -7.55 -19.60 -7.07
C VAL A 267 -7.14 -18.44 -6.17
N LEU A 268 -5.84 -18.16 -6.02
CA LEU A 268 -5.32 -17.10 -5.16
C LEU A 268 -5.65 -15.71 -5.73
N LYS A 269 -6.17 -14.83 -4.88
CA LYS A 269 -6.52 -13.46 -5.23
C LYS A 269 -5.48 -12.49 -4.67
N PRO A 270 -4.97 -11.52 -5.46
CA PRO A 270 -3.99 -10.54 -4.98
C PRO A 270 -4.45 -9.79 -3.73
N LEU A 271 -5.71 -9.33 -3.68
CA LEU A 271 -6.27 -8.65 -2.49
C LEU A 271 -6.38 -9.58 -1.29
N GLY A 272 -6.68 -10.87 -1.50
CA GLY A 272 -6.65 -11.87 -0.42
C GLY A 272 -5.25 -12.05 0.16
N CYS A 273 -4.21 -12.04 -0.69
CA CYS A 273 -2.82 -12.08 -0.24
C CYS A 273 -2.43 -10.82 0.54
N VAL A 274 -2.85 -9.64 0.07
CA VAL A 274 -2.65 -8.39 0.82
C VAL A 274 -3.33 -8.47 2.18
N LEU A 275 -4.59 -8.91 2.25
CA LEU A 275 -5.32 -9.04 3.50
C LEU A 275 -4.61 -9.95 4.50
N VAL A 276 -4.15 -11.14 4.08
CA VAL A 276 -3.37 -12.04 4.95
C VAL A 276 -2.07 -11.39 5.41
N LYS A 277 -1.36 -10.69 4.53
CA LYS A 277 -0.15 -9.94 4.89
C LYS A 277 -0.46 -8.90 5.97
N GLU A 278 -1.52 -8.12 5.82
CA GLU A 278 -1.90 -7.11 6.81
C GLU A 278 -2.28 -7.75 8.15
N LEU A 279 -2.98 -8.89 8.15
CA LEU A 279 -3.32 -9.63 9.37
C LEU A 279 -2.09 -10.18 10.10
N LEU A 280 -1.01 -10.51 9.39
CA LEU A 280 0.25 -10.93 10.03
C LEU A 280 0.96 -9.79 10.76
N SER A 281 0.65 -8.53 10.41
CA SER A 281 1.20 -7.34 11.06
C SER A 281 0.44 -6.92 12.33
N LEU A 282 -0.73 -7.53 12.59
CA LEU A 282 -1.53 -7.25 13.78
C LEU A 282 -0.90 -7.83 15.06
N GLU A 283 -1.21 -7.21 16.19
CA GLU A 283 -0.84 -7.72 17.50
C GLU A 283 -1.64 -8.97 17.85
N LYS A 284 -2.96 -8.96 17.60
CA LYS A 284 -3.87 -10.10 17.79
C LYS A 284 -3.83 -11.09 16.62
N ARG A 285 -2.67 -11.67 16.29
CA ARG A 285 -2.50 -12.57 15.12
C ARG A 285 -2.68 -14.08 15.39
N LYS A 286 -3.16 -14.49 16.58
CA LYS A 286 -3.22 -15.92 16.99
C LYS A 286 -3.92 -16.83 15.99
N THR A 287 -5.04 -16.40 15.41
CA THR A 287 -5.79 -17.22 14.44
C THR A 287 -5.01 -17.45 13.16
N ILE A 288 -4.41 -16.40 12.58
CA ILE A 288 -3.68 -16.54 11.31
C ILE A 288 -2.37 -17.31 11.49
N VAL A 289 -1.73 -17.17 12.65
CA VAL A 289 -0.57 -17.99 13.06
C VAL A 289 -0.93 -19.47 13.11
N ALA A 290 -2.04 -19.82 13.77
CA ALA A 290 -2.51 -21.21 13.82
C ALA A 290 -2.78 -21.77 12.41
N CYS A 291 -3.40 -20.98 11.53
CA CYS A 291 -3.61 -21.38 10.14
C CYS A 291 -2.31 -21.66 9.37
N LEU A 292 -1.26 -20.86 9.58
CA LEU A 292 0.06 -21.09 8.95
C LEU A 292 0.75 -22.33 9.51
N MET A 293 0.65 -22.56 10.82
CA MET A 293 1.25 -23.74 11.47
C MET A 293 0.63 -25.05 10.97
N GLU A 294 -0.67 -25.06 10.73
CA GLU A 294 -1.39 -26.21 10.18
C GLU A 294 -1.31 -26.34 8.65
N MET A 295 -0.82 -25.30 7.95
CA MET A 295 -0.71 -25.36 6.49
C MET A 295 0.24 -26.49 6.05
N PRO A 296 -0.19 -27.35 5.11
CA PRO A 296 0.69 -28.36 4.52
C PRO A 296 1.88 -27.73 3.79
N ALA A 297 3.05 -28.40 3.84
CA ALA A 297 4.25 -27.91 3.17
C ALA A 297 4.05 -27.70 1.66
N GLU A 298 3.22 -28.53 1.02
CA GLU A 298 2.85 -28.37 -0.39
C GLU A 298 2.15 -27.04 -0.67
N HIS A 299 1.21 -26.63 0.18
CA HIS A 299 0.50 -25.37 0.02
C HIS A 299 1.44 -24.16 0.20
N ILE A 300 2.40 -24.25 1.13
CA ILE A 300 3.45 -23.23 1.29
C ILE A 300 4.30 -23.12 0.02
N ARG A 301 4.68 -24.26 -0.58
CA ARG A 301 5.41 -24.27 -1.87
C ARG A 301 4.56 -23.67 -2.99
N THR A 302 3.27 -24.00 -3.08
CA THR A 302 2.33 -23.41 -4.04
C THR A 302 2.24 -21.89 -3.90
N MET A 303 2.19 -21.37 -2.67
CA MET A 303 2.20 -19.91 -2.43
C MET A 303 3.53 -19.27 -2.87
N SER A 304 4.66 -19.94 -2.68
CA SER A 304 5.98 -19.36 -2.97
C SER A 304 6.21 -19.07 -4.46
N ILE A 305 5.59 -19.85 -5.34
CA ILE A 305 5.71 -19.69 -6.80
C ILE A 305 4.65 -18.75 -7.40
N HIS A 306 3.76 -18.17 -6.58
CA HIS A 306 2.74 -17.22 -7.00
C HIS A 306 3.11 -15.79 -6.53
N GLY A 307 3.21 -14.83 -7.45
CA GLY A 307 3.75 -13.49 -7.19
C GLY A 307 3.19 -12.79 -5.93
N PRO A 308 1.87 -12.52 -5.84
CA PRO A 308 1.25 -11.93 -4.66
C PRO A 308 1.34 -12.77 -3.38
N ALA A 309 1.21 -14.10 -3.48
CA ALA A 309 1.18 -14.98 -2.31
C ALA A 309 2.57 -15.20 -1.72
N CYS A 310 3.61 -15.19 -2.55
CA CYS A 310 5.00 -15.23 -2.12
C CYS A 310 5.34 -14.03 -1.22
N ARG A 311 4.72 -12.86 -1.45
CA ARG A 311 4.88 -11.68 -0.58
C ARG A 311 4.33 -11.88 0.83
N VAL A 312 3.32 -12.75 1.01
CA VAL A 312 2.83 -13.13 2.34
C VAL A 312 3.92 -13.88 3.09
N LEU A 313 4.53 -14.88 2.44
CA LEU A 313 5.63 -15.66 3.03
C LEU A 313 6.86 -14.79 3.32
N GLN A 314 7.22 -13.89 2.40
CA GLN A 314 8.31 -12.94 2.61
C GLN A 314 8.05 -12.06 3.83
N SER A 315 6.83 -11.50 3.95
CA SER A 315 6.47 -10.64 5.09
C SER A 315 6.49 -11.40 6.42
N ALA A 316 6.13 -12.69 6.41
CA ALA A 316 6.22 -13.53 7.59
C ALA A 316 7.68 -13.75 8.03
N ILE A 317 8.59 -14.03 7.09
CA ILE A 317 10.02 -14.20 7.38
C ILE A 317 10.67 -12.88 7.85
N GLU A 318 10.32 -11.76 7.22
CA GLU A 318 10.84 -10.42 7.56
C GLU A 318 10.28 -9.87 8.88
N SER A 319 9.14 -10.39 9.36
CA SER A 319 8.49 -9.83 10.54
C SER A 319 9.34 -10.02 11.81
N PRO A 320 9.69 -8.95 12.54
CA PRO A 320 10.45 -9.05 13.78
C PRO A 320 9.61 -9.57 14.95
N THR A 321 8.28 -9.45 14.86
CA THR A 321 7.35 -9.82 15.95
C THR A 321 6.72 -11.20 15.76
N LEU A 322 6.87 -11.80 14.58
CA LEU A 322 6.31 -13.12 14.31
C LEU A 322 7.17 -14.23 14.95
N ASP A 323 6.51 -15.19 15.58
CA ASP A 323 7.14 -16.30 16.28
C ASP A 323 8.07 -17.10 15.36
N GLU A 324 9.24 -17.44 15.87
CA GLU A 324 10.28 -18.18 15.14
C GLU A 324 9.80 -19.56 14.69
N GLU A 325 8.86 -20.18 15.43
CA GLU A 325 8.24 -21.45 15.07
C GLU A 325 7.51 -21.37 13.72
N VAL A 326 6.79 -20.27 13.46
CA VAL A 326 6.08 -20.04 12.20
C VAL A 326 7.08 -19.85 11.06
N LYS A 327 8.17 -19.11 11.30
CA LYS A 327 9.24 -18.94 10.30
C LYS A 327 9.90 -20.27 9.96
N ASN A 328 10.21 -21.07 10.98
CA ASN A 328 10.77 -22.41 10.81
C ASN A 328 9.82 -23.36 10.09
N LYS A 329 8.51 -23.27 10.32
CA LYS A 329 7.49 -24.02 9.57
C LYS A 329 7.52 -23.68 8.08
N ILE A 330 7.60 -22.39 7.73
CA ILE A 330 7.68 -21.91 6.34
C ILE A 330 8.98 -22.40 5.69
N ILE A 331 10.11 -22.21 6.38
CA ILE A 331 11.45 -22.61 5.91
C ILE A 331 11.51 -24.14 5.70
N GLY A 332 11.00 -24.91 6.67
CA GLY A 332 11.01 -26.37 6.65
C GLY A 332 10.22 -26.98 5.48
N ALA A 333 9.27 -26.23 4.90
CA ALA A 333 8.56 -26.67 3.69
C ALA A 333 9.46 -26.85 2.46
N PHE A 334 10.68 -26.29 2.50
CA PHE A 334 11.66 -26.29 1.42
C PHE A 334 12.90 -27.15 1.67
N GLU A 335 12.96 -27.92 2.77
CA GLU A 335 14.18 -28.64 3.16
C GLU A 335 14.70 -29.60 2.07
N SER A 336 13.80 -30.20 1.29
CA SER A 336 14.11 -31.03 0.12
C SER A 336 13.86 -30.34 -1.22
N TYR A 337 13.50 -29.05 -1.22
CA TYR A 337 13.05 -28.28 -2.39
C TYR A 337 13.81 -26.96 -2.57
N TRP A 338 15.01 -26.84 -2.01
CA TRP A 338 15.84 -25.65 -2.12
C TRP A 338 16.15 -25.25 -3.57
N VAL A 339 16.35 -26.24 -4.45
CA VAL A 339 16.63 -25.98 -5.87
C VAL A 339 15.44 -25.31 -6.55
N ASP A 340 14.23 -25.82 -6.35
CA ASP A 340 13.01 -25.27 -6.94
C ASP A 340 12.73 -23.86 -6.39
N LEU A 341 12.91 -23.67 -5.08
CA LEU A 341 12.76 -22.37 -4.42
C LEU A 341 13.69 -21.33 -5.07
N ILE A 342 14.98 -21.66 -5.23
CA ILE A 342 16.00 -20.74 -5.72
C ILE A 342 15.90 -20.50 -7.22
N ALA A 343 15.55 -21.51 -8.02
CA ALA A 343 15.54 -21.40 -9.48
C ALA A 343 14.33 -20.65 -10.05
N ASN A 344 13.26 -20.47 -9.26
CA ASN A 344 12.02 -19.85 -9.73
C ASN A 344 12.02 -18.31 -9.59
N PRO A 345 11.48 -17.56 -10.58
CA PRO A 345 11.48 -16.09 -10.58
C PRO A 345 10.79 -15.43 -9.38
N TYR A 346 9.78 -16.06 -8.77
CA TYR A 346 9.05 -15.49 -7.64
C TYR A 346 9.63 -15.96 -6.31
N SER A 347 9.84 -17.26 -6.14
CA SER A 347 10.28 -17.83 -4.87
C SER A 347 11.76 -17.60 -4.57
N SER A 348 12.58 -17.24 -5.58
CA SER A 348 13.97 -16.80 -5.35
C SER A 348 14.04 -15.57 -4.44
N HIS A 349 13.04 -14.69 -4.50
CA HIS A 349 12.93 -13.57 -3.55
C HIS A 349 12.56 -14.01 -2.13
N LEU A 350 11.82 -15.12 -1.97
CA LEU A 350 11.60 -15.71 -0.65
C LEU A 350 12.90 -16.30 -0.10
N PHE A 351 13.68 -16.98 -0.95
CA PHE A 351 15.02 -17.44 -0.58
C PHE A 351 15.90 -16.27 -0.11
N ASP A 352 15.88 -15.13 -0.80
CA ASP A 352 16.61 -13.94 -0.37
C ASP A 352 16.26 -13.53 1.06
N ARG A 353 14.97 -13.58 1.44
CA ARG A 353 14.53 -13.21 2.80
C ARG A 353 14.95 -14.23 3.83
N ILE A 354 14.84 -15.51 3.51
CA ILE A 354 15.30 -16.60 4.38
C ILE A 354 16.82 -16.47 4.61
N TRP A 355 17.58 -16.21 3.54
CA TRP A 355 19.01 -15.99 3.61
C TRP A 355 19.36 -14.78 4.48
N ASP A 356 18.65 -13.67 4.34
CA ASP A 356 18.95 -12.46 5.11
C ASP A 356 18.59 -12.64 6.60
N TYR A 357 17.54 -13.41 6.90
CA TYR A 357 17.13 -13.79 8.26
C TYR A 357 18.12 -14.76 8.95
N TRP A 358 18.68 -15.71 8.22
CA TRP A 358 19.51 -16.76 8.80
C TRP A 358 20.85 -16.30 9.37
N GLY A 359 21.24 -17.00 10.44
CA GLY A 359 22.58 -16.95 10.99
C GLY A 359 23.63 -17.64 10.11
N VAL A 360 24.89 -17.51 10.52
CA VAL A 360 26.02 -18.04 9.76
C VAL A 360 26.00 -19.56 9.70
N ARG A 361 25.50 -20.24 10.74
CA ARG A 361 25.46 -21.71 10.81
C ARG A 361 24.49 -22.29 9.79
N GLU A 362 23.27 -21.80 9.77
CA GLU A 362 22.19 -22.23 8.88
C GLU A 362 22.59 -22.05 7.41
N LYS A 363 23.23 -20.91 7.09
CA LYS A 363 23.78 -20.64 5.76
C LYS A 363 24.84 -21.64 5.34
N GLN A 364 25.75 -22.03 6.24
CA GLN A 364 26.76 -23.06 5.94
C GLN A 364 26.10 -24.41 5.67
N ASP A 365 25.13 -24.79 6.50
CA ASP A 365 24.48 -26.09 6.40
C ASP A 365 23.67 -26.21 5.10
N LEU A 366 23.03 -25.13 4.65
CA LEU A 366 22.44 -25.09 3.31
C LEU A 366 23.51 -25.15 2.21
N LEU A 367 24.54 -24.31 2.26
CA LEU A 367 25.55 -24.28 1.19
C LEU A 367 26.25 -25.62 0.99
N LYS A 368 26.50 -26.38 2.06
CA LYS A 368 27.03 -27.77 1.94
C LYS A 368 26.16 -28.62 1.01
N LYS A 369 24.83 -28.46 1.06
CA LYS A 369 23.87 -29.18 0.20
C LYS A 369 23.83 -28.63 -1.23
N LEU A 370 24.03 -27.32 -1.41
CA LEU A 370 23.91 -26.67 -2.71
C LEU A 370 25.19 -26.73 -3.56
N VAL A 371 26.38 -26.77 -2.95
CA VAL A 371 27.68 -26.81 -3.66
C VAL A 371 27.79 -27.92 -4.73
N PRO A 372 27.32 -29.17 -4.51
CA PRO A 372 27.42 -30.21 -5.53
C PRO A 372 26.40 -30.04 -6.67
N ILE A 373 25.38 -29.19 -6.51
CA ILE A 373 24.29 -29.04 -7.47
C ILE A 373 24.71 -28.06 -8.58
N ARG A 374 24.50 -28.47 -9.83
CA ARG A 374 24.64 -27.60 -11.00
C ARG A 374 23.27 -27.15 -11.48
N ASN A 375 23.07 -25.85 -11.61
CA ASN A 375 21.85 -25.26 -12.12
C ASN A 375 22.20 -23.96 -12.87
N GLU A 376 21.70 -23.83 -14.10
CA GLU A 376 22.05 -22.73 -15.00
C GLU A 376 21.02 -21.60 -15.03
N SER A 377 19.94 -21.71 -14.24
CA SER A 377 18.90 -20.68 -14.17
C SER A 377 19.49 -19.35 -13.71
N ARG A 378 18.93 -18.26 -14.25
CA ARG A 378 19.35 -16.90 -13.92
C ARG A 378 19.27 -16.66 -12.41
N GLN A 379 18.16 -17.04 -11.79
CA GLN A 379 17.90 -16.85 -10.36
C GLN A 379 18.91 -17.61 -9.50
N TRP A 380 19.23 -18.86 -9.86
CA TRP A 380 20.27 -19.63 -9.19
C TRP A 380 21.63 -18.92 -9.23
N LYS A 381 22.06 -18.43 -10.40
CA LYS A 381 23.33 -17.70 -10.52
C LYS A 381 23.39 -16.48 -9.60
N PHE A 382 22.30 -15.70 -9.52
CA PHE A 382 22.23 -14.55 -8.62
C PHE A 382 22.28 -14.96 -7.15
N ALA A 383 21.52 -15.99 -6.75
CA ALA A 383 21.54 -16.51 -5.39
C ALA A 383 22.92 -17.03 -4.98
N MET A 384 23.60 -17.77 -5.86
CA MET A 384 24.93 -18.33 -5.59
C MET A 384 26.02 -17.25 -5.56
N LEU A 385 25.86 -16.18 -6.34
CA LEU A 385 26.72 -15.01 -6.27
C LEU A 385 26.52 -14.27 -4.93
N LYS A 386 25.27 -14.06 -4.50
CA LYS A 386 24.94 -13.44 -3.21
C LYS A 386 25.49 -14.27 -2.03
N ALA A 387 25.36 -15.59 -2.11
CA ALA A 387 25.86 -16.50 -1.09
C ALA A 387 27.38 -16.69 -1.13
N ASP A 388 28.07 -16.13 -2.14
CA ASP A 388 29.49 -16.32 -2.40
C ASP A 388 29.91 -17.80 -2.36
N MET A 389 29.19 -18.62 -3.15
CA MET A 389 29.41 -20.06 -3.19
C MET A 389 30.84 -20.40 -3.62
N LYS A 390 31.48 -19.56 -4.45
CA LYS A 390 32.87 -19.76 -4.87
C LYS A 390 33.80 -19.67 -3.67
N LEU A 391 33.74 -18.60 -2.89
CA LEU A 391 34.55 -18.48 -1.66
C LEU A 391 34.23 -19.60 -0.68
N PHE A 392 32.97 -20.01 -0.54
CA PHE A 392 32.60 -21.13 0.33
C PHE A 392 33.22 -22.46 -0.10
N ARG A 393 33.37 -22.68 -1.41
CA ARG A 393 34.01 -23.88 -1.97
C ARG A 393 35.52 -23.84 -1.77
N ASP A 394 36.13 -22.69 -2.00
CA ASP A 394 37.59 -22.53 -2.04
C ASP A 394 38.18 -22.38 -0.62
N ASP A 395 37.57 -21.54 0.24
CA ASP A 395 37.98 -21.31 1.62
C ASP A 395 36.77 -21.07 2.55
N ARG A 396 36.33 -22.15 3.20
CA ARG A 396 35.24 -22.10 4.18
C ARG A 396 35.53 -21.16 5.35
N LYS A 397 36.78 -21.08 5.84
CA LYS A 397 37.11 -20.24 7.01
C LYS A 397 36.98 -18.76 6.66
N ALA A 398 37.53 -18.36 5.51
CA ALA A 398 37.40 -17.00 5.00
C ALA A 398 35.92 -16.63 4.75
N TRP A 399 35.14 -17.56 4.20
CA TRP A 399 33.70 -17.35 4.01
C TRP A 399 32.97 -17.10 5.32
N VAL A 400 33.25 -17.89 6.37
CA VAL A 400 32.65 -17.69 7.71
C VAL A 400 33.02 -16.32 8.28
N ALA A 401 34.28 -15.91 8.16
CA ALA A 401 34.75 -14.61 8.62
C ALA A 401 33.99 -13.46 7.90
N LYS A 402 33.87 -13.55 6.57
CA LYS A 402 33.10 -12.59 5.75
C LYS A 402 31.64 -12.50 6.19
N MET A 403 30.97 -13.64 6.40
CA MET A 403 29.55 -13.65 6.79
C MET A 403 29.33 -13.10 8.20
N LYS A 404 30.26 -13.35 9.14
CA LYS A 404 30.22 -12.73 10.48
C LYS A 404 30.39 -11.22 10.40
N GLN A 405 31.35 -10.73 9.62
CA GLN A 405 31.58 -9.31 9.44
C GLN A 405 30.36 -8.60 8.83
N GLN A 406 29.73 -9.20 7.80
CA GLN A 406 28.50 -8.67 7.22
C GLN A 406 27.36 -8.58 8.24
N LYS A 407 27.22 -9.57 9.13
CA LYS A 407 26.20 -9.55 10.18
C LYS A 407 26.43 -8.43 11.18
N GLU A 408 27.67 -8.17 11.59
CA GLU A 408 27.98 -7.06 12.50
C GLU A 408 27.72 -5.70 11.84
N LEU A 409 28.13 -5.51 10.58
CA LEU A 409 27.82 -4.30 9.82
C LEU A 409 26.31 -4.03 9.67
N LEU A 410 25.49 -5.08 9.54
CA LEU A 410 24.04 -4.96 9.49
C LEU A 410 23.44 -4.55 10.83
N LYS A 411 23.96 -5.09 11.95
CA LYS A 411 23.54 -4.66 13.30
C LYS A 411 23.90 -3.21 13.57
N GLU A 412 25.10 -2.78 13.21
CA GLU A 412 25.54 -1.38 13.37
C GLU A 412 24.65 -0.41 12.58
N LYS A 413 24.15 -0.82 11.40
CA LYS A 413 23.21 -0.03 10.60
C LYS A 413 21.79 -0.03 11.15
N ALA A 414 21.35 -1.09 11.82
CA ALA A 414 20.02 -1.17 12.43
C ALA A 414 19.91 -0.36 13.73
N ASN A 415 21.04 -0.11 14.40
CA ASN A 415 21.12 0.70 15.62
C ASN A 415 21.38 2.20 15.36
N ARG A 416 21.45 2.62 14.10
CA ARG A 416 21.53 4.01 13.66
C ARG A 416 20.23 4.40 12.99
#